data_AF-A0A1E3QNA8-F1
#
_entry.id   AF-A0A1E3QNA8-F1
#
_cell.length_a   1.000
_cell.length_b   1.000
_cell.length_c   1.000
_cell.angle_alpha   90.00
_cell.angle_beta   90.00
_cell.angle_gamma   90.00
#
_symmetry.space_group_name_H-M   'P 1'
#
loop_
_entity.id
_entity.type
_entity.pdbx_description
1 polymer ?
#
loop_
_entity_poly.entity_id
_entity_poly.type
_entity_poly.pdbx_seq_one_letter_code
_entity_poly.pdbx_strand_id
1 'polypeptide(L)'
;KAPVIKDKSTRGVVALADFPAGYDEKVLGVVKFTNPSGTVKVHVDMTGLPALGGPFYYHIHKDPMPDNGDCLATSTHFNPYDAPADCDSQKNDAYCQVGDLSGKHGWINTTCFAQDYDDKYLSLNPKSPSYIVGKSINFHFANNTRFACANINL
;
A
#
# COMPACT_ATOMS: atom_id res chain seq x y z
N LYS A 1 6.68 16.09 -6.71
CA LYS A 1 5.86 15.19 -7.58
C LYS A 1 6.66 13.94 -7.89
N ALA A 2 6.05 12.76 -7.80
CA ALA A 2 6.69 11.50 -8.11
C ALA A 2 6.90 11.33 -9.63
N PRO A 3 8.06 10.82 -10.07
CA PRO A 3 8.28 10.46 -11.47
C PRO A 3 7.53 9.15 -11.79
N VAL A 4 7.10 9.02 -13.04
CA VAL A 4 6.59 7.73 -13.55
C VAL A 4 7.74 6.74 -13.64
N ILE A 5 7.61 5.62 -12.95
CA ILE A 5 8.55 4.51 -12.97
C ILE A 5 8.32 3.67 -14.22
N LYS A 6 9.40 3.41 -14.96
CA LYS A 6 9.45 2.48 -16.09
C LYS A 6 10.71 1.65 -15.96
N ASP A 7 10.66 0.63 -15.13
CA ASP A 7 11.82 -0.18 -14.77
C ASP A 7 11.64 -1.64 -15.17
N LYS A 8 12.32 -2.07 -16.24
CA LYS A 8 12.29 -3.45 -16.69
C LYS A 8 13.30 -4.35 -15.98
N SER A 9 14.23 -3.80 -15.19
CA SER A 9 15.29 -4.57 -14.52
C SER A 9 14.72 -5.45 -13.40
N THR A 10 13.60 -5.07 -12.82
CA THR A 10 12.88 -5.84 -11.80
C THR A 10 11.77 -6.70 -12.38
N ARG A 11 11.82 -7.03 -13.68
CA ARG A 11 10.81 -7.88 -14.30
C ARG A 11 10.82 -9.26 -13.63
N GLY A 12 9.65 -9.72 -13.21
CA GLY A 12 9.49 -10.99 -12.52
C GLY A 12 9.72 -10.93 -11.01
N VAL A 13 10.12 -9.78 -10.46
CA VAL A 13 10.09 -9.56 -9.01
C VAL A 13 8.63 -9.55 -8.55
N VAL A 14 8.38 -10.32 -7.50
CA VAL A 14 7.12 -10.36 -6.75
C VAL A 14 7.45 -9.90 -5.34
N ALA A 15 6.58 -9.07 -4.78
CA ALA A 15 6.60 -8.76 -3.36
C ALA A 15 5.19 -8.90 -2.79
N LEU A 16 5.07 -9.42 -1.59
CA LEU A 16 3.81 -9.74 -0.93
C LEU A 16 3.74 -9.07 0.44
N ALA A 17 2.52 -8.71 0.82
CA ALA A 17 2.13 -8.44 2.19
C ALA A 17 0.97 -9.36 2.54
N ASP A 18 1.27 -10.39 3.34
CA ASP A 18 0.31 -11.41 3.74
C ASP A 18 -0.41 -11.03 5.03
N PHE A 19 -1.70 -11.33 5.10
CA PHE A 19 -2.58 -11.10 6.25
C PHE A 19 -3.20 -12.43 6.71
N PRO A 20 -3.33 -12.65 8.03
CA PRO A 20 -3.16 -11.68 9.11
C PRO A 20 -1.69 -11.51 9.50
N ALA A 21 -1.33 -10.34 10.02
CA ALA A 21 0.02 -10.08 10.55
C ALA A 21 -0.01 -9.16 11.78
N GLY A 22 -0.38 -7.88 11.61
CA GLY A 22 -0.57 -6.94 12.71
C GLY A 22 -2.05 -6.69 13.03
N TYR A 23 -2.37 -6.60 14.33
CA TYR A 23 -3.67 -6.25 14.90
C TYR A 23 -4.82 -7.25 14.65
N ASP A 24 -5.77 -6.98 13.74
CA ASP A 24 -6.98 -7.80 13.60
C ASP A 24 -6.72 -9.10 12.82
N GLU A 25 -6.68 -10.22 13.55
CA GLU A 25 -6.45 -11.56 12.99
C GLU A 25 -7.58 -12.05 12.05
N LYS A 26 -8.72 -11.37 12.01
CA LYS A 26 -9.82 -11.71 11.09
C LYS A 26 -9.61 -11.14 9.70
N VAL A 27 -8.73 -10.15 9.55
CA VAL A 27 -8.38 -9.60 8.25
C VAL A 27 -7.39 -10.56 7.60
N LEU A 28 -7.85 -11.26 6.56
CA LEU A 28 -7.08 -12.29 5.86
C LEU A 28 -6.92 -11.87 4.40
N GLY A 29 -5.82 -12.28 3.78
CA GLY A 29 -5.61 -12.03 2.36
C GLY A 29 -4.18 -11.67 2.03
N VAL A 30 -4.00 -11.05 0.86
CA VAL A 30 -2.68 -10.68 0.35
C VAL A 30 -2.77 -9.39 -0.46
N VAL A 31 -1.78 -8.52 -0.27
CA VAL A 31 -1.49 -7.46 -1.24
C VAL A 31 -0.20 -7.80 -1.97
N LYS A 32 -0.33 -8.04 -3.27
CA LYS A 32 0.74 -8.50 -4.14
C LYS A 32 1.18 -7.39 -5.09
N PHE A 33 2.48 -7.14 -5.12
CA PHE A 33 3.15 -6.19 -6.00
C PHE A 33 4.01 -6.96 -7.00
N THR A 34 3.80 -6.73 -8.29
CA THR A 34 4.58 -7.35 -9.36
C THR A 34 5.01 -6.33 -10.40
N ASN A 35 6.05 -6.61 -11.17
CA ASN A 35 6.44 -5.74 -12.28
C ASN A 35 6.56 -6.54 -13.59
N PRO A 36 5.45 -6.75 -14.34
CA PRO A 36 5.50 -7.53 -15.58
C PRO A 36 6.11 -6.75 -16.75
N SER A 37 5.87 -5.44 -16.85
CA SER A 37 6.08 -4.66 -18.07
C SER A 37 6.93 -3.38 -17.90
N GLY A 38 7.38 -3.08 -16.68
CA GLY A 38 8.08 -1.86 -16.32
C GLY A 38 7.35 -1.00 -15.28
N THR A 39 6.06 -1.26 -15.09
CA THR A 39 5.20 -0.61 -14.09
C THR A 39 4.80 -1.63 -13.04
N VAL A 40 4.68 -1.18 -11.78
CA VAL A 40 4.21 -2.06 -10.71
C VAL A 40 2.71 -2.28 -10.85
N LYS A 41 2.29 -3.54 -10.96
CA LYS A 41 0.92 -3.99 -10.81
C LYS A 41 0.68 -4.36 -9.35
N VAL A 42 -0.40 -3.86 -8.79
CA VAL A 42 -0.88 -4.19 -7.45
C VAL A 42 -2.13 -5.05 -7.59
N HIS A 43 -2.15 -6.16 -6.87
CA HIS A 43 -3.30 -7.03 -6.70
C HIS A 43 -3.65 -7.04 -5.21
N VAL A 44 -4.82 -6.51 -4.87
CA VAL A 44 -5.36 -6.52 -3.50
C VAL A 44 -6.42 -7.61 -3.48
N ASP A 45 -6.31 -8.58 -2.58
CA ASP A 45 -7.34 -9.60 -2.33
C ASP A 45 -7.47 -9.82 -0.83
N MET A 46 -8.55 -9.29 -0.25
CA MET A 46 -8.76 -9.17 1.18
C MET A 46 -10.16 -9.67 1.57
N THR A 47 -10.24 -10.38 2.68
CA THR A 47 -11.49 -10.82 3.31
C THR A 47 -11.46 -10.55 4.81
N GLY A 48 -12.62 -10.66 5.46
CA GLY A 48 -12.77 -10.39 6.88
C GLY A 48 -12.55 -8.93 7.26
N LEU A 49 -12.68 -8.00 6.30
CA LEU A 49 -12.69 -6.57 6.60
C LEU A 49 -13.90 -6.24 7.49
N PRO A 50 -13.79 -5.28 8.42
CA PRO A 50 -14.86 -4.97 9.36
C PRO A 50 -16.18 -4.60 8.65
N ALA A 51 -17.32 -4.94 9.27
CA ALA A 51 -18.64 -4.59 8.71
C ALA A 51 -18.99 -3.10 8.87
N LEU A 52 -18.31 -2.39 9.78
CA LEU A 52 -18.55 -0.99 10.14
C LEU A 52 -17.21 -0.24 10.27
N GLY A 53 -17.27 1.08 10.22
CA GLY A 53 -16.11 1.96 10.33
C GLY A 53 -15.42 2.27 8.99
N GLY A 54 -15.99 1.80 7.88
CA GLY A 54 -15.58 2.18 6.53
C GLY A 54 -16.06 3.59 6.11
N PRO A 55 -15.68 4.06 4.91
CA PRO A 55 -14.81 3.36 3.96
C PRO A 55 -13.40 3.13 4.53
N PHE A 56 -12.80 2.01 4.15
CA PHE A 56 -11.47 1.62 4.58
C PHE A 56 -10.44 2.11 3.58
N TYR A 57 -9.39 2.73 4.11
CA TYR A 57 -8.25 3.21 3.33
C TYR A 57 -7.07 2.28 3.53
N TYR A 58 -6.18 2.23 2.56
CA TYR A 58 -4.97 1.44 2.64
C TYR A 58 -3.78 2.18 2.03
N HIS A 59 -2.68 2.19 2.78
CA HIS A 59 -1.50 2.97 2.43
C HIS A 59 -0.22 2.18 2.71
N ILE A 60 0.81 2.43 1.90
CA ILE A 60 2.18 2.00 2.22
C ILE A 60 2.75 3.01 3.22
N HIS A 61 3.23 2.51 4.34
CA HIS A 61 3.90 3.26 5.40
C HIS A 61 5.41 3.14 5.27
N LYS A 62 6.16 4.13 5.76
CA LYS A 62 7.60 4.23 5.46
C LYS A 62 8.45 3.20 6.19
N ASP A 63 8.01 2.76 7.36
CA ASP A 63 8.74 1.84 8.25
C ASP A 63 8.09 0.45 8.26
N PRO A 64 8.87 -0.62 8.46
CA PRO A 64 8.33 -1.97 8.62
C PRO A 64 7.55 -2.10 9.92
N MET A 65 6.58 -3.00 9.93
CA MET A 65 5.93 -3.50 11.13
C MET A 65 6.93 -4.34 11.94
N PRO A 66 7.12 -4.06 13.24
CA PRO A 66 7.94 -4.87 14.14
C PRO A 66 7.33 -6.25 14.43
N ASP A 67 8.14 -7.16 14.97
CA ASP A 67 7.76 -8.56 15.25
C ASP A 67 6.58 -8.70 16.22
N ASN A 68 6.31 -7.68 17.05
CA ASN A 68 5.17 -7.66 17.97
C ASN A 68 3.85 -7.26 17.28
N GLY A 69 3.85 -7.06 15.96
CA GLY A 69 2.65 -6.75 15.18
C GLY A 69 2.10 -5.33 15.39
N ASP A 70 2.89 -4.41 15.96
CA ASP A 70 2.41 -3.06 16.25
C ASP A 70 2.30 -2.18 15.01
N CYS A 71 1.08 -2.02 14.49
CA CYS A 71 0.84 -1.18 13.32
C CYS A 71 1.13 0.30 13.56
N LEU A 72 1.17 0.81 14.80
CA LEU A 72 1.53 2.21 15.05
C LEU A 72 3.02 2.48 14.78
N ALA A 73 3.88 1.47 14.97
CA ALA A 73 5.32 1.56 14.74
C ALA A 73 5.71 1.71 13.27
N THR A 74 4.79 1.48 12.32
CA THR A 74 5.01 1.70 10.88
C THR A 74 5.14 3.18 10.50
N SER A 75 4.95 4.09 11.47
CA SER A 75 5.15 5.54 11.31
C SER A 75 4.20 6.17 10.30
N THR A 76 4.65 7.16 9.51
CA THR A 76 3.82 7.89 8.54
C THR A 76 3.73 7.18 7.18
N HIS A 77 2.85 7.67 6.31
CA HIS A 77 2.78 7.24 4.92
C HIS A 77 4.15 7.37 4.23
N PHE A 78 4.40 6.47 3.27
CA PHE A 78 5.60 6.51 2.45
C PHE A 78 5.50 7.64 1.42
N ASN A 79 6.29 8.70 1.65
CA ASN A 79 6.21 9.95 0.89
C ASN A 79 7.60 10.51 0.55
N PRO A 80 8.36 9.87 -0.37
CA PRO A 80 9.72 10.28 -0.71
C PRO A 80 9.82 11.59 -1.49
N TYR A 81 8.69 12.22 -1.85
CA TYR A 81 8.64 13.44 -2.67
C TYR A 81 7.81 14.55 -2.01
N ASP A 82 7.61 14.47 -0.70
CA ASP A 82 6.95 15.49 0.14
C ASP A 82 5.62 15.98 -0.43
N ALA A 83 4.81 15.05 -0.94
CA ALA A 83 3.46 15.32 -1.40
C ALA A 83 2.51 15.67 -0.23
N PRO A 84 1.51 16.53 -0.44
CA PRO A 84 0.45 16.78 0.53
C PRO A 84 -0.35 15.51 0.83
N ALA A 85 -1.02 15.48 1.99
CA ALA A 85 -1.79 14.32 2.44
C ALA A 85 -3.10 14.12 1.67
N ASP A 86 -3.74 15.20 1.23
CA ASP A 86 -4.99 15.14 0.49
C ASP A 86 -4.71 14.90 -1.00
N CYS A 87 -4.78 13.63 -1.42
CA CYS A 87 -4.59 13.21 -2.80
C CYS A 87 -5.76 13.65 -3.71
N ASP A 88 -7.00 13.67 -3.21
CA ASP A 88 -8.20 13.98 -3.99
C ASP A 88 -8.21 15.44 -4.48
N SER A 89 -7.61 16.35 -3.73
CA SER A 89 -7.44 17.75 -4.18
C SER A 89 -6.27 17.97 -5.14
N GLN A 90 -5.49 16.93 -5.46
CA GLN A 90 -4.34 17.06 -6.34
C GLN A 90 -4.70 17.00 -7.82
N LYS A 91 -3.83 17.58 -8.65
CA LYS A 91 -4.01 17.65 -10.10
C LYS A 91 -4.03 16.26 -10.78
N ASN A 92 -3.29 15.32 -10.22
CA ASN A 92 -3.22 13.91 -10.62
C ASN A 92 -2.33 13.15 -9.62
N ASP A 93 -2.33 11.83 -9.74
CA ASP A 93 -1.62 10.86 -8.91
C ASP A 93 -0.12 11.14 -8.71
N ALA A 94 0.56 11.83 -9.65
CA ALA A 94 1.98 12.19 -9.49
C ALA A 94 2.22 13.18 -8.34
N TYR A 95 1.16 13.85 -7.88
CA TYR A 95 1.19 14.81 -6.77
C TYR A 95 0.69 14.21 -5.46
N CYS A 96 0.23 12.96 -5.46
CA CYS A 96 -0.11 12.22 -4.26
C CYS A 96 1.14 11.59 -3.64
N GLN A 97 1.03 11.20 -2.37
CA GLN A 97 2.08 10.44 -1.71
C GLN A 97 2.27 9.10 -2.43
N VAL A 98 3.51 8.64 -2.55
CA VAL A 98 3.79 7.39 -3.28
C VAL A 98 3.03 6.22 -2.67
N GLY A 99 2.97 6.17 -1.34
CA GLY A 99 2.24 5.16 -0.58
C GLY A 99 0.73 5.38 -0.46
N ASP A 100 0.15 6.46 -0.98
CA ASP A 100 -1.30 6.69 -0.89
C ASP A 100 -2.04 5.92 -1.99
N LEU A 101 -2.31 4.64 -1.75
CA LEU A 101 -2.96 3.78 -2.72
C LEU A 101 -4.46 4.06 -2.81
N SER A 102 -5.15 4.28 -1.69
CA SER A 102 -6.58 4.58 -1.71
C SER A 102 -6.92 5.92 -2.36
N GLY A 103 -6.12 6.97 -2.15
CA GLY A 103 -6.31 8.24 -2.84
C GLY A 103 -6.16 8.13 -4.36
N LYS A 104 -5.25 7.26 -4.84
CA LYS A 104 -5.02 7.05 -6.28
C LYS A 104 -5.99 6.06 -6.93
N HIS A 105 -6.37 5.00 -6.21
CA HIS A 105 -7.03 3.82 -6.80
C HIS A 105 -8.39 3.49 -6.18
N GLY A 106 -8.82 4.26 -5.18
CA GLY A 106 -10.10 4.10 -4.49
C GLY A 106 -9.99 3.40 -3.13
N TRP A 107 -10.98 3.66 -2.28
CA TRP A 107 -11.15 3.05 -0.97
C TRP A 107 -12.04 1.79 -1.03
N ILE A 108 -12.11 1.05 0.09
CA ILE A 108 -12.85 -0.21 0.21
C ILE A 108 -14.10 0.00 1.08
N ASN A 109 -15.27 -0.49 0.69
CA ASN A 109 -16.50 -0.40 1.50
C ASN A 109 -17.32 -1.69 1.49
N THR A 110 -16.60 -2.80 1.59
CA THR A 110 -17.11 -4.17 1.57
C THR A 110 -16.28 -4.99 2.56
N THR A 111 -16.82 -6.12 3.00
CA THR A 111 -16.12 -7.05 3.90
C THR A 111 -15.17 -7.99 3.16
N CYS A 112 -15.36 -8.15 1.84
CA CYS A 112 -14.48 -8.87 0.92
C CYS A 112 -14.20 -8.00 -0.30
N PHE A 113 -12.94 -7.87 -0.69
CA PHE A 113 -12.49 -6.95 -1.72
C PHE A 113 -11.38 -7.55 -2.56
N ALA A 114 -11.52 -7.47 -3.88
CA ALA A 114 -10.45 -7.81 -4.82
C ALA A 114 -10.35 -6.75 -5.91
N GLN A 115 -9.13 -6.29 -6.21
CA GLN A 115 -8.86 -5.33 -7.27
C GLN A 115 -7.44 -5.46 -7.82
N ASP A 116 -7.31 -5.30 -9.13
CA ASP A 116 -6.04 -5.14 -9.83
C ASP A 116 -5.92 -3.74 -10.43
N TYR A 117 -4.75 -3.12 -10.27
CA TYR A 117 -4.41 -1.86 -10.94
C TYR A 117 -2.91 -1.71 -11.14
N ASP A 118 -2.53 -0.78 -12.02
CA ASP A 118 -1.13 -0.43 -12.24
C ASP A 118 -0.83 0.87 -11.50
N ASP A 119 0.17 0.85 -10.61
CA ASP A 119 0.69 2.05 -9.96
C ASP A 119 2.00 2.49 -10.63
N LYS A 120 1.94 3.68 -11.24
CA LYS A 120 3.04 4.25 -12.02
C LYS A 120 4.16 4.82 -11.16
N TYR A 121 3.99 4.90 -9.85
CA TYR A 121 4.88 5.64 -8.95
C TYR A 121 5.56 4.74 -7.93
N LEU A 122 5.07 3.52 -7.72
CA LEU A 122 5.76 2.49 -6.94
C LEU A 122 6.95 1.91 -7.70
N SER A 123 7.93 1.38 -6.96
CA SER A 123 9.06 0.66 -7.54
C SER A 123 9.43 -0.57 -6.71
N LEU A 124 9.83 -1.64 -7.41
CA LEU A 124 10.46 -2.83 -6.82
C LEU A 124 11.99 -2.82 -6.97
N ASN A 125 12.57 -1.70 -7.41
CA ASN A 125 14.01 -1.56 -7.56
C ASN A 125 14.61 -0.88 -6.32
N PRO A 126 15.53 -1.52 -5.60
CA PRO A 126 16.14 -0.96 -4.39
C PRO A 126 16.90 0.35 -4.62
N LYS A 127 17.24 0.69 -5.86
CA LYS A 127 17.87 1.97 -6.22
C LYS A 127 16.87 3.11 -6.41
N SER A 128 15.57 2.83 -6.45
CA SER A 128 14.54 3.85 -6.64
C SER A 128 14.17 4.49 -5.30
N PRO A 129 14.01 5.83 -5.23
CA PRO A 129 13.42 6.47 -4.07
C PRO A 129 11.99 5.99 -3.75
N SER A 130 11.30 5.38 -4.72
CA SER A 130 9.98 4.78 -4.58
C SER A 130 10.00 3.27 -4.24
N TYR A 131 11.14 2.73 -3.80
CA TYR A 131 11.25 1.31 -3.46
C TYR A 131 10.35 0.94 -2.27
N ILE A 132 9.49 -0.07 -2.42
CA ILE A 132 8.48 -0.42 -1.41
C ILE A 132 8.79 -1.68 -0.59
N VAL A 133 9.73 -2.52 -1.00
CA VAL A 133 10.07 -3.72 -0.22
C VAL A 133 10.83 -3.32 1.04
N GLY A 134 10.51 -3.96 2.16
CA GLY A 134 10.99 -3.58 3.50
C GLY A 134 10.16 -2.48 4.16
N LYS A 135 9.05 -2.08 3.54
CA LYS A 135 8.02 -1.20 4.12
C LYS A 135 6.84 -2.03 4.62
N SER A 136 5.77 -1.36 5.04
CA SER A 136 4.53 -2.01 5.42
C SER A 136 3.34 -1.42 4.69
N ILE A 137 2.28 -2.20 4.53
CA ILE A 137 0.96 -1.74 4.12
C ILE A 137 0.04 -1.74 5.33
N ASN A 138 -0.73 -0.67 5.52
CA ASN A 138 -1.67 -0.51 6.62
C ASN A 138 -3.07 -0.32 6.04
N PHE A 139 -4.06 -0.92 6.70
CA PHE A 139 -5.48 -0.67 6.48
C PHE A 139 -6.05 0.16 7.63
N HIS A 140 -6.85 1.16 7.28
CA HIS A 140 -7.39 2.17 8.18
C HIS A 140 -8.91 2.22 8.10
N PHE A 141 -9.54 2.48 9.24
CA PHE A 141 -10.91 2.97 9.30
C PHE A 141 -11.03 4.36 8.68
N ALA A 142 -12.26 4.83 8.44
CA ALA A 142 -12.52 6.17 7.93
C ALA A 142 -11.98 7.31 8.82
N ASN A 143 -11.78 7.03 10.11
CA ASN A 143 -11.16 7.97 11.06
C ASN A 143 -9.62 7.88 11.09
N ASN A 144 -9.00 7.20 10.13
CA ASN A 144 -7.56 6.92 10.00
C ASN A 144 -6.94 6.00 11.06
N THR A 145 -7.73 5.42 11.96
CA THR A 145 -7.23 4.42 12.92
C THR A 145 -6.82 3.16 12.16
N ARG A 146 -5.61 2.66 12.42
CA ARG A 146 -5.08 1.43 11.82
C ARG A 146 -5.75 0.22 12.46
N PHE A 147 -6.20 -0.73 11.65
CA PHE A 147 -6.80 -1.98 12.14
C PHE A 147 -6.08 -3.24 11.68
N ALA A 148 -5.31 -3.15 10.61
CA ALA A 148 -4.44 -4.23 10.16
C ALA A 148 -3.21 -3.67 9.44
N CYS A 149 -2.09 -4.38 9.52
CA CYS A 149 -0.90 -4.06 8.74
C CYS A 149 -0.05 -5.31 8.48
N ALA A 150 0.80 -5.25 7.46
CA ALA A 150 1.73 -6.31 7.10
C ALA A 150 2.97 -5.76 6.41
N ASN A 151 4.10 -6.45 6.55
CA ASN A 151 5.36 -6.11 5.86
C ASN A 151 5.31 -6.50 4.39
N ILE A 152 5.93 -5.68 3.54
CA ILE A 152 6.09 -5.95 2.11
C ILE A 152 7.44 -6.64 1.90
N ASN A 153 7.41 -7.95 1.68
CA ASN A 153 8.58 -8.80 1.52
C ASN A 153 8.64 -9.41 0.11
N LEU A 154 9.80 -9.92 -0.31
CA LEU A 154 9.96 -10.65 -1.58
C LEU A 154 9.38 -12.07 -1.50
#